data_AF-A0A9P4TDR2-F1
#
_entry.id   AF-A0A9P4TDR2-F1
#
_cell.length_a   1.000
_cell.length_b   1.000
_cell.length_c   1.000
_cell.angle_alpha   90.00
_cell.angle_beta   90.00
_cell.angle_gamma   90.00
#
_symmetry.space_group_name_H-M   'P 1'
#
loop_
_entity.id
_entity.type
_entity.pdbx_description
1 polymer ?
#
loop_
_entity_poly.entity_id
_entity_poly.type
_entity_poly.pdbx_seq_one_letter_code
_entity_poly.pdbx_strand_id
1 'polypeptide(L)'
;MIFVGLNGVKYQSKVYDPLFNATQALDATVRYSNGTHQPATMYRASKIARALACQEQYQFCYRLPSGQDECTELGELPLSVWLGSLPPPPHIDFSAFPNANEMQKTLIRLIATSAYVFNIEKVAKDFEARSVEDRDNEKGLPQDQWLNELSRWQKQILASLQVSVRDYSLGPWRRDKAYTKFYSPSTKAEEQLCGMQKVKKNGSVVNINVFGLSFIIAFSVVVALLDMFILKFMIYLSKFRAALNPRIDRWIQDGIWQLQRRAYEGEGYHGWTDLEADIPLTTEDKLKDLPILWLPSKSPDLSQDRT
;
A
#
# COMPACT_ATOMS: atom_id res chain seq x y z
N MET A 1 36.83 -6.97 -10.22
CA MET A 1 37.59 -5.75 -10.61
C MET A 1 36.75 -5.00 -11.63
N ILE A 2 36.63 -3.68 -11.46
CA ILE A 2 35.81 -2.79 -12.30
C ILE A 2 36.75 -1.96 -13.16
N PHE A 3 36.51 -1.86 -14.45
CA PHE A 3 37.32 -1.08 -15.38
C PHE A 3 36.52 0.10 -15.91
N VAL A 4 37.11 1.29 -15.83
CA VAL A 4 36.56 2.55 -16.36
C VAL A 4 37.38 2.96 -17.56
N GLY A 5 36.77 2.98 -18.74
CA GLY A 5 37.34 3.58 -19.94
C GLY A 5 37.17 5.10 -19.91
N LEU A 6 38.27 5.83 -20.05
CA LEU A 6 38.31 7.30 -20.01
C LEU A 6 38.55 7.92 -21.39
N ASN A 7 38.50 7.09 -22.44
CA ASN A 7 39.01 7.38 -23.79
C ASN A 7 38.16 8.41 -24.57
N GLY A 8 37.01 8.83 -24.04
CA GLY A 8 36.04 9.68 -24.75
C GLY A 8 35.58 10.93 -23.99
N VAL A 9 35.92 11.06 -22.71
CA VAL A 9 35.38 12.12 -21.85
C VAL A 9 36.36 13.29 -21.74
N LYS A 10 35.84 14.50 -21.89
CA LYS A 10 36.59 15.76 -21.76
C LYS A 10 35.84 16.65 -20.78
N TYR A 11 36.58 17.35 -19.93
CA TYR A 11 36.04 18.24 -18.91
C TYR A 11 36.49 19.69 -19.15
N GLN A 12 35.67 20.67 -18.81
CA GLN A 12 36.01 22.09 -18.87
C GLN A 12 36.96 22.51 -17.75
N SER A 13 36.96 21.77 -16.63
CA SER A 13 37.89 21.95 -15.50
C SER A 13 38.67 20.68 -15.20
N LYS A 14 39.78 20.81 -14.47
CA LYS A 14 40.59 19.67 -14.07
C LYS A 14 39.83 18.79 -13.08
N VAL A 15 39.85 17.49 -13.32
CA VAL A 15 39.27 16.49 -12.42
C VAL A 15 40.38 15.78 -11.66
N TYR A 16 40.35 15.89 -10.34
CA TYR A 16 41.34 15.31 -9.44
C TYR A 16 40.90 13.99 -8.81
N ASP A 17 39.69 13.52 -9.12
CA ASP A 17 39.19 12.22 -8.69
C ASP A 17 40.15 11.08 -9.09
N PRO A 18 40.52 10.14 -8.21
CA PRO A 18 41.46 9.06 -8.52
C PRO A 18 41.00 8.11 -9.64
N LEU A 19 39.69 7.88 -9.77
CA LEU A 19 39.08 6.98 -10.75
C LEU A 19 38.78 7.68 -12.08
N PHE A 20 38.39 8.96 -12.04
CA PHE A 20 38.04 9.78 -13.22
C PHE A 20 39.11 10.83 -13.58
N ASN A 21 40.33 10.70 -13.06
CA ASN A 21 41.37 11.73 -13.14
C ASN A 21 41.58 12.26 -14.57
N ALA A 22 41.37 13.57 -14.74
CA ALA A 22 41.53 14.27 -16.01
C ALA A 22 42.19 15.63 -15.80
N THR A 23 43.50 15.66 -16.01
CA THR A 23 44.35 16.84 -15.77
C THR A 23 45.13 17.26 -17.01
N GLN A 24 45.09 16.47 -18.09
CA GLN A 24 45.82 16.77 -19.32
C GLN A 24 45.05 17.79 -20.15
N ALA A 25 45.60 18.99 -20.31
CA ALA A 25 45.03 20.03 -21.15
C ALA A 25 45.01 19.62 -22.62
N LEU A 26 43.96 20.03 -23.32
CA LEU A 26 43.72 19.86 -24.74
C LEU A 26 43.14 21.15 -25.28
N ASP A 27 43.77 21.71 -26.31
CA ASP A 27 43.24 22.86 -27.02
C ASP A 27 41.98 22.45 -27.78
N ALA A 28 40.91 23.19 -27.57
CA ALA A 28 39.60 22.94 -28.14
C ALA A 28 38.99 24.22 -28.70
N THR A 29 37.98 24.07 -29.54
CA THR A 29 37.17 25.19 -30.04
C THR A 29 35.71 24.96 -29.67
N VAL A 30 35.12 25.87 -28.88
CA VAL A 30 33.71 25.81 -28.50
C VAL A 30 32.92 26.70 -29.46
N ARG A 31 31.80 26.18 -29.97
CA ARG A 31 30.87 26.92 -30.82
C ARG A 31 29.81 27.60 -29.94
N TYR A 32 29.70 28.91 -30.07
CA TYR A 32 28.68 29.70 -29.37
C TYR A 32 27.39 29.78 -30.20
N SER A 33 26.27 30.13 -29.56
CA SER A 33 24.96 30.25 -30.19
C SER A 33 24.90 31.24 -31.35
N ASN A 34 25.83 32.21 -31.38
CA ASN A 34 26.00 33.19 -32.46
C ASN A 34 26.85 32.66 -33.65
N GLY A 35 27.23 31.38 -33.66
CA GLY A 35 28.02 30.75 -34.72
C GLY A 35 29.53 31.02 -34.65
N THR A 36 30.01 31.79 -33.66
CA THR A 36 31.45 32.05 -33.49
C THR A 36 32.14 30.87 -32.81
N HIS A 37 33.38 30.61 -33.24
CA HIS A 37 34.27 29.62 -32.64
C HIS A 37 35.31 30.35 -31.78
N GLN A 38 35.37 30.06 -30.48
CA GLN A 38 36.44 30.58 -29.62
C GLN A 38 37.35 29.46 -29.12
N PRO A 39 38.65 29.73 -28.95
CA PRO A 39 39.56 28.79 -28.32
C PRO A 39 39.16 28.58 -26.86
N ALA A 40 39.16 27.34 -26.42
CA ALA A 40 38.92 26.92 -25.05
C ALA A 40 39.91 25.81 -24.69
N THR A 41 40.18 25.65 -23.40
CA THR A 41 40.98 24.53 -22.90
C THR A 41 40.04 23.49 -22.30
N MET A 42 40.13 22.25 -22.78
CA MET A 42 39.49 21.10 -22.15
C MET A 42 40.53 20.22 -21.47
N TYR A 43 40.10 19.37 -20.54
CA TYR A 43 40.94 18.43 -19.82
C TYR A 43 40.50 17.01 -20.11
N ARG A 44 41.45 16.15 -20.45
CA ARG A 44 41.23 14.72 -20.67
C ARG A 44 42.03 13.89 -19.67
N ALA A 45 41.67 12.62 -19.58
CA ALA A 45 42.42 11.65 -18.80
C ALA A 45 43.81 11.41 -19.38
N SER A 46 44.81 11.30 -18.50
CA SER A 46 46.18 10.93 -18.87
C SER A 46 46.36 9.43 -19.14
N LYS A 47 45.40 8.62 -18.68
CA LYS A 47 45.34 7.17 -18.86
C LYS A 47 44.06 6.83 -19.60
N ILE A 48 44.15 5.87 -20.52
CA ILE A 48 42.98 5.41 -21.28
C ILE A 48 42.00 4.63 -20.39
N ALA A 49 42.48 3.93 -19.38
CA ALA A 49 41.62 3.20 -18.46
C ALA A 49 42.16 3.24 -17.04
N ARG A 50 41.26 3.10 -16.08
CA ARG A 50 41.56 2.92 -14.66
C ARG A 50 40.75 1.75 -14.12
N ALA A 51 41.29 1.08 -13.11
CA ALA A 51 40.64 -0.06 -12.49
C ALA A 51 40.40 0.20 -11.00
N LEU A 52 39.24 -0.23 -10.52
CA LEU A 52 38.88 -0.26 -9.11
C LEU A 52 38.70 -1.72 -8.69
N ALA A 53 39.38 -2.13 -7.62
CA ALA A 53 39.18 -3.43 -7.00
C ALA A 53 38.44 -3.22 -5.67
N CYS A 54 37.41 -4.02 -5.44
CA CYS A 54 36.67 -4.06 -4.19
C CYS A 54 36.77 -5.48 -3.63
N GLN A 55 36.93 -5.59 -2.32
CA GLN A 55 36.86 -6.84 -1.59
C GLN A 55 35.59 -6.81 -0.74
N GLU A 56 34.65 -7.71 -1.03
CA GLU A 56 33.43 -7.88 -0.26
C GLU A 56 33.64 -9.03 0.72
N GLN A 57 33.24 -8.82 1.98
CA GLN A 57 33.26 -9.85 3.02
C GLN A 57 31.88 -9.95 3.65
N TYR A 58 31.48 -11.17 3.99
CA TYR A 58 30.18 -11.50 4.50
C TYR A 58 30.32 -12.19 5.85
N GLN A 59 29.42 -11.86 6.76
CA GLN A 59 29.25 -12.55 8.03
C GLN A 59 27.78 -12.90 8.18
N PHE A 60 27.50 -14.16 8.44
CA PHE A 60 26.14 -14.67 8.64
C PHE A 60 25.95 -15.01 10.11
N CYS A 61 24.95 -14.41 10.73
CA CYS A 61 24.59 -14.65 12.12
C CYS A 61 23.24 -15.35 12.21
N TYR A 62 23.14 -16.38 13.04
CA TYR A 62 21.92 -17.13 13.29
C TYR A 62 21.81 -17.53 14.77
N ARG A 63 20.58 -17.71 15.25
CA ARG A 63 20.30 -17.97 16.66
C ARG A 63 20.27 -19.47 16.97
N LEU A 64 21.03 -19.90 17.96
CA LEU A 64 21.03 -21.27 18.44
C LEU A 64 19.78 -21.62 19.26
N PRO A 65 19.45 -22.91 19.42
CA PRO A 65 18.39 -23.34 20.33
C PRO A 65 18.64 -22.92 21.79
N SER A 66 19.91 -22.76 22.19
CA SER A 66 20.32 -22.23 23.49
C SER A 66 20.00 -20.75 23.69
N GLY A 67 19.59 -20.05 22.63
CA GLY A 67 19.28 -18.62 22.64
C GLY A 67 20.48 -17.69 22.43
N GLN A 68 21.69 -18.24 22.28
CA GLN A 68 22.88 -17.48 21.89
C GLN A 68 22.93 -17.30 20.37
N ASP A 69 23.52 -16.21 19.90
CA ASP A 69 23.76 -15.97 18.48
C ASP A 69 25.13 -16.52 18.09
N GLU A 70 25.18 -17.29 17.00
CA GLU A 70 26.40 -17.81 16.39
C GLU A 70 26.60 -17.11 15.05
N CYS A 71 27.80 -16.60 14.81
CA CYS A 71 28.16 -15.93 13.57
C CYS A 71 29.36 -16.62 12.92
N THR A 72 29.36 -16.68 11.59
CA THR A 72 30.55 -17.07 10.84
C THR A 72 31.68 -16.05 11.01
N GLU A 73 32.91 -16.45 10.70
CA GLU A 73 33.96 -15.46 10.46
C GLU A 73 33.63 -14.60 9.23
N LEU A 74 34.24 -13.41 9.16
CA LEU A 74 34.15 -12.55 7.99
C LEU A 74 34.89 -13.23 6.83
N GLY A 75 34.14 -13.63 5.82
CA GLY A 75 34.69 -14.41 4.71
C GLY A 75 33.96 -14.18 3.40
N GLU A 76 34.15 -15.12 2.49
CA GLU A 76 33.45 -15.15 1.21
C GLU A 76 32.01 -15.64 1.40
N LEU A 77 31.19 -15.53 0.33
CA LEU A 77 29.88 -16.19 0.34
C LEU A 77 30.08 -17.71 0.47
N PRO A 78 29.23 -18.42 1.24
CA PRO A 78 29.34 -19.86 1.48
C PRO A 78 28.85 -20.68 0.27
N LEU A 79 29.41 -20.41 -0.90
CA LEU A 79 29.08 -21.07 -2.15
C LEU A 79 29.93 -22.33 -2.25
N SER A 80 29.31 -23.50 -2.41
CA SER A 80 30.08 -24.70 -2.72
C SER A 80 30.60 -24.58 -4.14
N VAL A 81 31.92 -24.48 -4.30
CA VAL A 81 32.61 -24.37 -5.59
C VAL A 81 32.44 -25.70 -6.34
N TRP A 82 31.38 -25.82 -7.12
CA TRP A 82 31.30 -26.82 -8.19
C TRP A 82 31.54 -26.12 -9.52
N LEU A 83 32.81 -26.12 -9.94
CA LEU A 83 33.28 -25.58 -11.21
C LEU A 83 32.57 -26.29 -12.37
N GLY A 84 31.71 -25.58 -13.11
CA GLY A 84 31.58 -25.81 -14.55
C GLY A 84 30.19 -25.75 -15.17
N SER A 85 29.12 -26.26 -14.54
CA SER A 85 27.88 -26.50 -15.31
C SER A 85 26.67 -26.95 -14.49
N LEU A 86 26.22 -26.16 -13.50
CA LEU A 86 24.94 -26.41 -12.85
C LEU A 86 23.90 -25.32 -13.16
N PRO A 87 22.63 -25.69 -13.39
CA PRO A 87 21.55 -24.73 -13.49
C PRO A 87 21.38 -24.00 -12.14
N PRO A 88 21.07 -22.69 -12.14
CA PRO A 88 20.77 -21.97 -10.92
C PRO A 88 19.63 -22.63 -10.13
N PRO A 89 19.67 -22.57 -8.78
CA PRO A 89 20.59 -21.77 -7.94
C PRO A 89 21.92 -22.47 -7.57
N PRO A 90 23.00 -21.71 -7.28
CA PRO A 90 24.27 -22.25 -6.81
C PRO A 90 24.09 -23.02 -5.50
N HIS A 91 24.80 -24.14 -5.35
CA HIS A 91 24.75 -24.95 -4.14
C HIS A 91 25.51 -24.22 -3.01
N ILE A 92 24.93 -24.25 -1.81
CA ILE A 92 25.48 -23.58 -0.61
C ILE A 92 26.20 -24.62 0.21
N ASP A 93 27.42 -24.31 0.65
CA ASP A 93 28.13 -25.14 1.60
C ASP A 93 27.62 -24.85 3.02
N PHE A 94 26.86 -25.81 3.57
CA PHE A 94 26.35 -25.73 4.93
C PHE A 94 27.33 -26.24 5.99
N SER A 95 28.55 -26.65 5.61
CA SER A 95 29.60 -27.01 6.57
C SER A 95 29.96 -25.87 7.51
N ALA A 96 29.85 -24.63 7.04
CA ALA A 96 30.04 -23.39 7.82
C ALA A 96 28.88 -23.10 8.80
N PHE A 97 27.81 -23.90 8.79
CA PHE A 97 26.59 -23.71 9.59
C PHE A 97 26.17 -25.01 10.29
N PRO A 98 27.06 -25.65 11.09
CA PRO A 98 26.82 -26.99 11.63
C PRO A 98 25.58 -27.06 12.54
N ASN A 99 25.28 -25.96 13.25
CA ASN A 99 24.19 -25.89 14.21
C ASN A 99 22.92 -25.24 13.65
N ALA A 100 22.90 -24.85 12.37
CA ALA A 100 21.74 -24.21 11.78
C ALA A 100 20.61 -25.24 11.56
N ASN A 101 19.39 -24.88 11.93
CA ASN A 101 18.22 -25.68 11.60
C ASN A 101 17.82 -25.51 10.12
N GLU A 102 16.90 -26.33 9.63
CA GLU A 102 16.49 -26.30 8.21
C GLU A 102 15.92 -24.95 7.77
N MET A 103 15.14 -24.27 8.61
CA MET A 103 14.63 -22.93 8.30
C MET A 103 15.76 -21.89 8.15
N GLN A 104 16.74 -21.94 9.05
CA GLN A 104 17.92 -21.07 9.00
C GLN A 104 18.74 -21.34 7.75
N LYS A 105 18.97 -22.62 7.40
CA LYS A 105 19.66 -23.00 6.17
C LYS A 105 18.92 -22.50 4.92
N THR A 106 17.59 -22.61 4.88
CA THR A 106 16.79 -22.06 3.77
C THR A 106 16.93 -20.54 3.67
N LEU A 107 16.89 -19.82 4.79
CA LEU A 107 17.06 -18.37 4.81
C LEU A 107 18.47 -17.96 4.36
N ILE A 108 19.50 -18.63 4.86
CA ILE A 108 20.89 -18.43 4.46
C ILE A 108 21.03 -18.66 2.95
N ARG A 109 20.45 -19.74 2.41
CA ARG A 109 20.44 -20.00 0.97
C ARG A 109 19.82 -18.87 0.19
N LEU A 110 18.65 -18.36 0.61
CA LEU A 110 17.99 -17.24 -0.06
C LEU A 110 18.88 -15.98 -0.07
N ILE A 111 19.46 -15.62 1.08
CA ILE A 111 20.29 -14.42 1.20
C ILE A 111 21.59 -14.59 0.40
N ALA A 112 22.29 -15.71 0.54
CA ALA A 112 23.57 -15.96 -0.13
C ALA A 112 23.41 -16.02 -1.66
N THR A 113 22.37 -16.71 -2.15
CA THR A 113 22.08 -16.74 -3.60
C THR A 113 21.67 -15.37 -4.14
N SER A 114 20.92 -14.58 -3.37
CA SER A 114 20.59 -13.21 -3.73
C SER A 114 21.84 -12.32 -3.78
N ALA A 115 22.74 -12.43 -2.80
CA ALA A 115 24.01 -11.69 -2.79
C ALA A 115 24.94 -12.08 -3.93
N TYR A 116 24.95 -13.37 -4.30
CA TYR A 116 25.70 -13.83 -5.47
C TYR A 116 25.19 -13.18 -6.76
N VAL A 117 23.87 -13.09 -6.95
CA VAL A 117 23.26 -12.48 -8.14
C VAL A 117 23.42 -10.96 -8.14
N PHE A 118 23.25 -10.33 -6.97
CA PHE A 118 23.31 -8.88 -6.79
C PHE A 118 24.57 -8.49 -6.04
N ASN A 119 25.67 -8.32 -6.77
CA ASN A 119 26.97 -7.90 -6.23
C ASN A 119 27.51 -6.68 -7.00
N ILE A 120 28.62 -6.13 -6.51
CA ILE A 120 29.23 -4.92 -7.07
C ILE A 120 29.63 -5.03 -8.55
N GLU A 121 30.03 -6.22 -9.02
CA GLU A 121 30.36 -6.45 -10.44
C GLU A 121 29.15 -6.26 -11.35
N LYS A 122 27.94 -6.62 -10.87
CA LYS A 122 26.71 -6.52 -11.66
C LYS A 122 26.16 -5.11 -11.71
N VAL A 123 26.31 -4.32 -10.64
CA VAL A 123 25.78 -2.95 -10.58
C VAL A 123 26.75 -1.89 -11.13
N ALA A 124 28.06 -2.13 -11.10
CA ALA A 124 29.08 -1.19 -11.58
C ALA A 124 29.15 -1.03 -13.11
N LYS A 125 28.07 -1.38 -13.82
CA LYS A 125 27.90 -1.17 -15.27
C LYS A 125 27.38 0.22 -15.61
N ASP A 126 26.81 0.91 -14.62
CA ASP A 126 26.27 2.26 -14.76
C ASP A 126 26.97 3.22 -13.81
N PHE A 127 27.37 4.39 -14.31
CA PHE A 127 28.11 5.43 -13.57
C PHE A 127 27.26 6.69 -13.52
N GLU A 128 27.23 7.36 -12.37
CA GLU A 128 26.53 8.64 -12.20
C GLU A 128 27.24 9.71 -13.03
N ALA A 129 28.57 9.65 -13.06
CA ALA A 129 29.39 10.46 -13.94
C ALA A 129 28.99 10.31 -15.43
N ARG A 130 28.45 9.16 -15.84
CA ARG A 130 27.92 8.95 -17.20
C ARG A 130 26.57 9.62 -17.43
N SER A 131 25.74 9.77 -16.38
CA SER A 131 24.46 10.46 -16.48
C SER A 131 24.60 11.98 -16.62
N VAL A 132 25.77 12.51 -16.28
CA VAL A 132 26.10 13.92 -16.50
C VAL A 132 26.56 14.16 -17.94
N GLU A 133 27.12 13.12 -18.61
CA GLU A 133 27.80 13.13 -19.92
C GLU A 133 27.01 13.85 -21.04
N ASP A 134 27.08 15.17 -21.06
CA ASP A 134 26.84 16.00 -22.24
C ASP A 134 28.15 16.03 -23.03
N ARG A 135 28.14 15.41 -24.21
CA ARG A 135 29.34 15.19 -25.05
C ARG A 135 30.14 16.46 -25.32
N ASP A 136 29.52 17.63 -25.16
CA ASP A 136 30.11 18.91 -25.49
C ASP A 136 30.42 19.81 -24.26
N ASN A 137 29.93 19.55 -23.03
CA ASN A 137 29.98 20.54 -21.94
C ASN A 137 30.06 20.00 -20.49
N GLU A 138 30.88 18.99 -20.20
CA GLU A 138 31.12 18.60 -18.80
C GLU A 138 31.90 19.67 -18.02
N LYS A 139 31.28 20.27 -16.99
CA LYS A 139 31.97 21.28 -16.15
C LYS A 139 33.14 20.70 -15.37
N GLY A 140 33.09 19.41 -15.01
CA GLY A 140 34.05 18.72 -14.15
C GLY A 140 33.34 17.88 -13.10
N LEU A 141 34.08 16.97 -12.48
CA LEU A 141 33.58 16.09 -11.41
C LEU A 141 34.15 16.49 -10.05
N PRO A 142 33.40 16.27 -8.95
CA PRO A 142 33.93 16.36 -7.60
C PRO A 142 35.16 15.46 -7.40
N GLN A 143 36.03 15.82 -6.46
CA GLN A 143 37.24 15.05 -6.15
C GLN A 143 36.95 13.67 -5.53
N ASP A 144 35.76 13.52 -4.94
CA ASP A 144 35.24 12.33 -4.28
C ASP A 144 34.14 11.63 -5.09
N GLN A 145 34.05 11.89 -6.41
CA GLN A 145 33.05 11.26 -7.27
C GLN A 145 33.09 9.73 -7.18
N TRP A 146 34.26 9.11 -7.08
CA TRP A 146 34.40 7.67 -6.90
C TRP A 146 33.72 7.13 -5.62
N LEU A 147 33.67 7.93 -4.54
CA LEU A 147 32.94 7.57 -3.31
C LEU A 147 31.44 7.64 -3.54
N ASN A 148 30.96 8.62 -4.30
CA ASN A 148 29.55 8.74 -4.65
C ASN A 148 29.10 7.55 -5.49
N GLU A 149 29.91 7.14 -6.49
CA GLU A 149 29.66 5.93 -7.28
C GLU A 149 29.56 4.68 -6.39
N LEU A 150 30.55 4.46 -5.52
CA LEU A 150 30.57 3.33 -4.60
C LEU A 150 29.34 3.32 -3.67
N SER A 151 29.01 4.47 -3.07
CA SER A 151 27.85 4.60 -2.19
C SER A 151 26.56 4.28 -2.92
N ARG A 152 26.42 4.75 -4.16
CA ARG A 152 25.24 4.52 -5.00
C ARG A 152 25.13 3.05 -5.40
N TRP A 153 26.22 2.42 -5.83
CA TRP A 153 26.24 0.99 -6.14
C TRP A 153 25.86 0.15 -4.92
N GLN A 154 26.37 0.47 -3.74
CA GLN A 154 25.99 -0.22 -2.51
C GLN A 154 24.50 -0.07 -2.19
N LYS A 155 23.94 1.14 -2.33
CA LYS A 155 22.49 1.37 -2.17
C LYS A 155 21.68 0.53 -3.16
N GLN A 156 22.13 0.44 -4.42
CA GLN A 156 21.47 -0.35 -5.44
C GLN A 156 21.53 -1.86 -5.14
N ILE A 157 22.67 -2.37 -4.66
CA ILE A 157 22.82 -3.77 -4.22
C ILE A 157 21.84 -4.07 -3.09
N LEU A 158 21.82 -3.24 -2.04
CA LEU A 158 20.92 -3.42 -0.90
C LEU A 158 19.44 -3.35 -1.30
N ALA A 159 19.06 -2.42 -2.18
CA ALA A 159 17.71 -2.35 -2.72
C ALA A 159 17.36 -3.62 -3.52
N SER A 160 18.30 -4.11 -4.33
CA SER A 160 18.14 -5.33 -5.15
C SER A 160 18.08 -6.60 -4.31
N LEU A 161 18.71 -6.62 -3.14
CA LEU A 161 18.57 -7.70 -2.16
C LEU A 161 17.17 -7.71 -1.52
N GLN A 162 16.65 -6.54 -1.09
CA GLN A 162 15.31 -6.43 -0.48
C GLN A 162 14.20 -6.89 -1.44
N VAL A 163 14.13 -6.21 -2.59
CA VAL A 163 14.37 -6.88 -3.85
C VAL A 163 13.98 -8.35 -4.01
N SER A 164 15.04 -9.14 -4.14
CA SER A 164 15.12 -10.58 -4.34
C SER A 164 14.46 -11.38 -3.23
N VAL A 165 14.71 -11.00 -1.97
CA VAL A 165 14.14 -11.70 -0.80
C VAL A 165 12.62 -11.68 -0.86
N ARG A 166 12.01 -10.54 -1.23
CA ARG A 166 10.56 -10.43 -1.41
C ARG A 166 10.05 -11.31 -2.56
N ASP A 167 10.81 -11.43 -3.64
CA ASP A 167 10.38 -12.19 -4.83
C ASP A 167 10.33 -13.69 -4.62
N TYR A 168 11.05 -14.19 -3.62
CA TYR A 168 11.02 -15.59 -3.25
C TYR A 168 9.58 -16.12 -3.09
N SER A 169 8.69 -15.35 -2.47
CA SER A 169 7.27 -15.69 -2.30
C SER A 169 6.36 -15.35 -3.50
N LEU A 170 6.76 -14.43 -4.38
CA LEU A 170 5.95 -13.98 -5.53
C LEU A 170 6.20 -14.79 -6.80
N GLY A 171 7.42 -15.33 -6.94
CA GLY A 171 7.94 -15.89 -8.18
C GLY A 171 8.39 -14.82 -9.19
N PRO A 172 9.35 -15.15 -10.08
CA PRO A 172 9.96 -14.21 -11.02
C PRO A 172 8.98 -13.68 -12.08
N TRP A 173 7.92 -14.43 -12.39
CA TRP A 173 6.93 -14.10 -13.42
C TRP A 173 6.27 -12.72 -13.22
N ARG A 174 6.19 -12.27 -11.96
CA ARG A 174 5.57 -10.98 -11.60
C ARG A 174 6.34 -9.79 -12.15
N ARG A 175 7.66 -9.91 -12.32
CA ARG A 175 8.51 -8.84 -12.85
C ARG A 175 8.91 -9.08 -14.29
N ASP A 176 9.19 -10.34 -14.62
CA ASP A 176 9.61 -10.70 -15.95
C ASP A 176 8.78 -11.87 -16.46
N LYS A 177 7.86 -11.54 -17.38
CA LYS A 177 6.96 -12.50 -18.01
C LYS A 177 7.69 -13.48 -18.94
N ALA A 178 8.96 -13.23 -19.28
CA ALA A 178 9.77 -14.14 -20.09
C ALA A 178 10.22 -15.39 -19.30
N TYR A 179 10.25 -15.32 -17.96
CA TYR A 179 10.62 -16.46 -17.13
C TYR A 179 9.40 -17.30 -16.75
N THR A 180 9.21 -18.40 -17.47
CA THR A 180 8.13 -19.38 -17.22
C THR A 180 8.57 -20.54 -16.34
N LYS A 181 9.88 -20.76 -16.18
CA LYS A 181 10.46 -21.80 -15.31
C LYS A 181 10.79 -21.20 -13.94
N PHE A 182 10.17 -21.74 -12.91
CA PHE A 182 10.48 -21.42 -11.52
C PHE A 182 10.63 -22.70 -10.71
N TYR A 183 11.44 -22.63 -9.67
CA TYR A 183 11.61 -23.71 -8.72
C TYR A 183 10.52 -23.62 -7.66
N SER A 184 9.68 -24.64 -7.58
CA SER A 184 8.71 -24.78 -6.48
C SER A 184 9.42 -25.23 -5.20
N PRO A 185 8.96 -24.80 -4.01
CA PRO A 185 9.52 -25.27 -2.75
C PRO A 185 9.48 -26.80 -2.68
N SER A 186 10.63 -27.41 -2.39
CA SER A 186 10.81 -28.86 -2.32
C SER A 186 10.84 -29.38 -0.88
N THR A 187 11.19 -28.50 0.07
CA THR A 187 11.29 -28.81 1.48
C THR A 187 10.21 -28.10 2.30
N LYS A 188 9.86 -28.67 3.46
CA LYS A 188 8.91 -28.04 4.40
C LYS A 188 9.38 -26.65 4.85
N ALA A 189 10.69 -26.48 5.02
CA ALA A 189 11.28 -25.20 5.41
C ALA A 189 11.11 -24.13 4.32
N GLU A 190 11.28 -24.48 3.04
CA GLU A 190 11.03 -23.59 1.91
C GLU A 190 9.55 -23.18 1.82
N GLU A 191 8.63 -24.13 2.01
CA GLU A 191 7.19 -23.87 2.04
C GLU A 191 6.81 -22.93 3.20
N GLN A 192 7.34 -23.21 4.40
CA GLN A 192 7.15 -22.34 5.56
C GLN A 192 7.72 -20.93 5.33
N LEU A 193 8.91 -20.82 4.75
CA LEU A 193 9.52 -19.51 4.45
C LEU A 193 8.66 -18.70 3.49
N CYS A 194 8.07 -19.33 2.47
CA CYS A 194 7.12 -18.70 1.57
C CYS A 194 5.90 -18.14 2.33
N GLY A 195 5.34 -18.91 3.26
CA GLY A 195 4.21 -18.48 4.10
C GLY A 195 4.53 -17.36 5.11
N MET A 196 5.80 -17.20 5.49
CA MET A 196 6.24 -16.15 6.42
C MET A 196 6.44 -14.79 5.74
N GLN A 197 6.62 -14.76 4.42
CA GLN A 197 6.83 -13.51 3.68
C GLN A 197 5.50 -12.86 3.32
N LYS A 198 5.29 -11.63 3.82
CA LYS A 198 4.13 -10.81 3.46
C LYS A 198 4.45 -9.97 2.24
N VAL A 199 3.60 -10.04 1.23
CA VAL A 199 3.74 -9.28 -0.01
C VAL A 199 2.49 -8.46 -0.28
N LYS A 200 2.69 -7.27 -0.85
CA LYS A 200 1.57 -6.40 -1.23
C LYS A 200 0.80 -7.07 -2.37
N LYS A 201 -0.45 -7.44 -2.10
CA LYS A 201 -1.36 -7.99 -3.12
C LYS A 201 -1.90 -6.84 -3.97
N ASN A 202 -1.46 -6.76 -5.22
CA ASN A 202 -1.98 -5.76 -6.16
C ASN A 202 -3.37 -6.20 -6.67
N GLY A 203 -4.42 -5.48 -6.27
CA GLY A 203 -5.60 -5.28 -7.12
C GLY A 203 -6.80 -6.23 -7.01
N SER A 204 -6.97 -7.03 -5.94
CA SER A 204 -8.19 -7.87 -5.84
C SER A 204 -8.79 -8.03 -4.44
N VAL A 205 -8.26 -7.31 -3.45
CA VAL A 205 -8.77 -7.35 -2.08
C VAL A 205 -8.64 -5.96 -1.51
N VAL A 206 -9.79 -5.32 -1.28
CA VAL A 206 -9.88 -4.13 -0.47
C VAL A 206 -9.66 -4.55 0.98
N ASN A 207 -8.77 -3.85 1.67
CA ASN A 207 -8.47 -4.07 3.07
C ASN A 207 -9.62 -3.47 3.90
N ILE A 208 -10.78 -4.12 3.87
CA ILE A 208 -11.95 -3.68 4.62
C ILE A 208 -11.80 -4.19 6.04
N ASN A 209 -11.91 -3.28 7.01
CA ASN A 209 -12.01 -3.67 8.40
C ASN A 209 -13.37 -4.37 8.60
N VAL A 210 -13.37 -5.71 8.53
CA VAL A 210 -14.56 -6.54 8.69
C VAL A 210 -15.26 -6.22 10.02
N PHE A 211 -14.49 -6.01 11.09
CA PHE A 211 -15.04 -5.60 12.37
C PHE A 211 -15.77 -4.26 12.29
N GLY A 212 -15.15 -3.25 11.64
CA GLY A 212 -15.77 -1.95 11.45
C GLY A 212 -17.04 -2.01 10.60
N LEU A 213 -17.04 -2.77 9.50
CA LEU A 213 -18.21 -2.95 8.64
C LEU A 213 -19.33 -3.67 9.39
N SER A 214 -19.02 -4.78 10.06
CA SER A 214 -19.99 -5.55 10.85
C SER A 214 -20.57 -4.73 12.00
N PHE A 215 -19.75 -3.91 12.66
CA PHE A 215 -20.18 -3.04 13.75
C PHE A 215 -21.18 -1.99 13.25
N ILE A 216 -20.88 -1.30 12.15
CA ILE A 216 -21.78 -0.28 11.58
C ILE A 216 -23.11 -0.89 11.16
N ILE A 217 -23.08 -2.05 10.49
CA ILE A 217 -24.30 -2.74 10.05
C ILE A 217 -25.12 -3.16 11.27
N ALA A 218 -24.50 -3.84 12.25
CA ALA A 218 -25.20 -4.31 13.44
C ALA A 218 -25.78 -3.15 14.25
N PHE A 219 -25.01 -2.09 14.46
CA PHE A 219 -25.46 -0.90 15.18
C PHE A 219 -26.61 -0.20 14.46
N SER A 220 -26.55 -0.07 13.12
CA SER A 220 -27.63 0.53 12.34
C SER A 220 -28.92 -0.28 12.43
N VAL A 221 -28.83 -1.62 12.38
CA VAL A 221 -29.99 -2.50 12.56
C VAL A 221 -30.57 -2.36 13.96
N VAL A 222 -29.73 -2.34 15.00
CA VAL A 222 -30.19 -2.17 16.40
C VAL A 222 -30.91 -0.82 16.57
N VAL A 223 -30.35 0.27 16.04
CA VAL A 223 -30.98 1.60 16.11
C VAL A 223 -32.32 1.62 15.37
N ALA A 224 -32.40 1.04 14.16
CA ALA A 224 -33.64 0.95 13.41
C ALA A 224 -34.72 0.11 14.13
N LEU A 225 -34.33 -1.01 14.75
CA LEU A 225 -35.24 -1.82 15.56
C LEU A 225 -35.71 -1.03 16.79
N LEU A 226 -34.80 -0.36 17.50
CA LEU A 226 -35.17 0.48 18.64
C LEU A 226 -36.18 1.56 18.24
N ASP A 227 -35.97 2.25 17.12
CA ASP A 227 -36.90 3.26 16.61
C ASP A 227 -38.30 2.69 16.32
N MET A 228 -38.38 1.53 15.65
CA MET A 228 -39.66 0.87 15.34
C MET A 228 -40.39 0.33 16.58
N PHE A 229 -39.66 -0.15 17.59
CA PHE A 229 -40.24 -0.84 18.74
C PHE A 229 -40.42 0.05 19.97
N ILE A 230 -39.70 1.18 20.11
CA ILE A 230 -39.75 1.99 21.33
C ILE A 230 -41.16 2.55 21.58
N LEU A 231 -41.83 3.05 20.54
CA LEU A 231 -43.21 3.55 20.63
C LEU A 231 -44.18 2.44 20.98
N LYS A 232 -44.10 1.28 20.30
CA LYS A 232 -44.96 0.13 20.60
C LYS A 232 -44.74 -0.38 22.03
N PHE A 233 -43.50 -0.47 22.47
CA PHE A 233 -43.16 -0.92 23.81
C PHE A 233 -43.65 0.04 24.89
N MET A 234 -43.52 1.35 24.69
CA MET A 234 -44.03 2.37 25.60
C MET A 234 -45.57 2.35 25.71
N ILE A 235 -46.28 2.05 24.62
CA ILE A 235 -47.75 1.94 24.61
C ILE A 235 -48.22 0.67 25.35
N TYR A 236 -47.54 -0.47 25.16
CA TYR A 236 -47.91 -1.74 25.81
C TYR A 236 -47.55 -1.81 27.30
N LEU A 237 -46.56 -1.03 27.76
CA LEU A 237 -46.23 -0.93 29.18
C LEU A 237 -47.22 -0.02 29.91
N SER A 238 -48.26 -0.64 30.49
CA SER A 238 -49.34 0.04 31.22
C SER A 238 -48.88 1.02 32.31
N LYS A 239 -47.74 0.74 32.96
CA LYS A 239 -47.14 1.62 33.98
C LYS A 239 -46.53 2.90 33.40
N PHE A 240 -46.02 2.86 32.17
CA PHE A 240 -45.48 4.05 31.48
C PHE A 240 -46.61 4.87 30.84
N ARG A 241 -47.63 4.20 30.31
CA ARG A 241 -48.86 4.85 29.82
C ARG A 241 -49.48 5.73 30.90
N ALA A 242 -49.66 5.21 32.13
CA ALA A 242 -50.20 5.98 33.24
C ALA A 242 -49.42 7.26 33.60
N ALA A 243 -48.08 7.25 33.45
CA ALA A 243 -47.22 8.39 33.76
C ALA A 243 -47.11 9.43 32.63
N LEU A 244 -47.35 9.01 31.37
CA LEU A 244 -47.19 9.83 30.17
C LEU A 244 -48.50 10.08 29.41
N ASN A 245 -49.64 9.63 29.96
CA ASN A 245 -50.98 9.68 29.36
C ASN A 245 -51.26 10.96 28.55
N PRO A 246 -51.17 12.18 29.11
CA PRO A 246 -51.54 13.38 28.35
C PRO A 246 -50.60 13.67 27.15
N ARG A 247 -49.36 13.17 27.16
CA ARG A 247 -48.42 13.33 26.04
C ARG A 247 -48.61 12.25 24.97
N ILE A 248 -48.88 11.02 25.38
CA ILE A 248 -49.11 9.90 24.48
C ILE A 248 -50.44 10.10 23.74
N ASP A 249 -51.50 10.51 24.45
CA ASP A 249 -52.80 10.76 23.85
C ASP A 249 -52.71 11.90 22.82
N ARG A 250 -51.99 12.98 23.15
CA ARG A 250 -51.72 14.06 22.19
C ARG A 250 -50.94 13.58 20.96
N TRP A 251 -49.94 12.74 21.15
CA TRP A 251 -49.16 12.17 20.04
C TRP A 251 -50.02 11.29 19.13
N ILE A 252 -50.86 10.41 19.70
CA ILE A 252 -51.82 9.59 18.96
C ILE A 252 -52.78 10.50 18.17
N GLN A 253 -53.30 11.54 18.83
CA GLN A 253 -54.19 12.54 18.25
C GLN A 253 -53.55 13.39 17.15
N ASP A 254 -52.22 13.48 17.07
CA ASP A 254 -51.48 14.14 16.00
C ASP A 254 -51.07 13.16 14.88
N GLY A 255 -51.40 11.87 15.01
CA GLY A 255 -51.17 10.83 14.01
C GLY A 255 -51.96 11.07 12.71
N ILE A 256 -51.41 10.61 11.58
CA ILE A 256 -51.99 10.87 10.25
C ILE A 256 -53.43 10.37 10.10
N TRP A 257 -53.74 9.21 10.69
CA TRP A 257 -55.08 8.61 10.64
C TRP A 257 -56.09 9.37 11.52
N GLN A 258 -55.63 9.90 12.65
CA GLN A 258 -56.46 10.75 13.52
C GLN A 258 -56.71 12.13 12.90
N LEU A 259 -55.74 12.69 12.16
CA LEU A 259 -55.94 13.89 11.35
C LEU A 259 -56.94 13.65 10.22
N GLN A 260 -56.83 12.50 9.53
CA GLN A 260 -57.79 12.11 8.49
C GLN A 260 -59.21 11.93 9.05
N ARG A 261 -59.35 11.30 10.23
CA ARG A 261 -60.64 11.22 10.95
C ARG A 261 -61.25 12.61 11.15
N ARG A 262 -60.48 13.55 11.71
CA ARG A 262 -61.00 14.91 11.97
C ARG A 262 -61.42 15.64 10.70
N ALA A 263 -60.71 15.40 9.59
CA ALA A 263 -61.10 15.96 8.30
C ALA A 263 -62.47 15.41 7.85
N TYR A 264 -62.72 14.12 8.05
CA TYR A 264 -64.03 13.50 7.81
C TYR A 264 -65.12 13.95 8.79
N GLU A 265 -64.79 14.14 10.06
CA GLU A 265 -65.72 14.72 11.03
C GLU A 265 -66.14 16.14 10.65
N GLY A 266 -65.22 16.92 10.07
CA GLY A 266 -65.53 18.24 9.51
C GLY A 266 -66.50 18.21 8.32
N GLU A 267 -66.57 17.10 7.59
CA GLU A 267 -67.53 16.85 6.51
C GLU A 267 -68.83 16.17 6.99
N GLY A 268 -68.98 15.95 8.31
CA GLY A 268 -70.21 15.44 8.93
C GLY A 268 -70.23 13.92 9.20
N TYR A 269 -69.10 13.22 9.08
CA TYR A 269 -69.01 11.79 9.43
C TYR A 269 -68.67 11.63 10.92
N HIS A 270 -69.62 11.15 11.73
CA HIS A 270 -69.47 11.06 13.20
C HIS A 270 -69.44 9.63 13.76
N GLY A 271 -69.59 8.60 12.91
CA GLY A 271 -69.61 7.18 13.31
C GLY A 271 -68.22 6.58 13.57
N TRP A 272 -67.42 7.17 14.46
CA TRP A 272 -66.07 6.69 14.75
C TRP A 272 -65.98 5.92 16.06
N THR A 273 -65.25 4.81 16.04
CA THR A 273 -64.89 3.99 17.20
C THR A 273 -63.37 3.96 17.39
N ASP A 274 -62.93 3.57 18.59
CA ASP A 274 -61.51 3.52 18.96
C ASP A 274 -60.77 4.86 18.80
N LEU A 275 -61.39 5.94 19.29
CA LEU A 275 -60.87 7.31 19.23
C LEU A 275 -59.50 7.49 19.90
N GLU A 276 -59.16 6.62 20.85
CA GLU A 276 -57.88 6.61 21.56
C GLU A 276 -56.82 5.69 20.92
N ALA A 277 -57.18 4.96 19.86
CA ALA A 277 -56.25 4.11 19.14
C ALA A 277 -55.49 4.88 18.04
N ASP A 278 -54.34 4.34 17.62
CA ASP A 278 -53.53 4.91 16.54
C ASP A 278 -54.25 4.88 15.18
N ILE A 279 -55.17 3.92 15.00
CA ILE A 279 -56.02 3.77 13.82
C ILE A 279 -57.48 3.81 14.29
N PRO A 280 -58.21 4.92 14.06
CA PRO A 280 -59.63 4.99 14.36
C PRO A 280 -60.42 4.16 13.35
N LEU A 281 -61.49 3.53 13.81
CA LEU A 281 -62.38 2.72 12.98
C LEU A 281 -63.67 3.48 12.71
N THR A 282 -64.26 3.31 11.52
CA THR A 282 -65.55 3.89 11.16
C THR A 282 -66.63 2.80 11.17
N THR A 283 -67.83 3.15 11.59
CA THR A 283 -69.03 2.31 11.47
C THR A 283 -69.69 2.43 10.10
N GLU A 284 -69.24 3.37 9.27
CA GLU A 284 -69.72 3.56 7.90
C GLU A 284 -69.02 2.61 6.94
N ASP A 285 -69.78 1.89 6.10
CA ASP A 285 -69.22 0.95 5.12
C ASP A 285 -68.42 1.66 4.01
N LYS A 286 -68.73 2.94 3.72
CA LYS A 286 -68.07 3.73 2.68
C LYS A 286 -67.95 5.19 3.07
N LEU A 287 -66.71 5.70 3.02
CA LEU A 287 -66.41 7.12 3.12
C LEU A 287 -66.25 7.69 1.71
N LYS A 288 -66.80 8.88 1.48
CA LYS A 288 -66.55 9.63 0.24
C LYS A 288 -65.10 10.14 0.23
N ASP A 289 -64.52 10.40 -0.94
CA ASP A 289 -63.22 11.06 -1.00
C ASP A 289 -63.31 12.51 -0.48
N LEU A 290 -62.35 12.90 0.35
CA LEU A 290 -62.21 14.28 0.80
C LEU A 290 -61.82 15.17 -0.38
N PRO A 291 -62.37 16.38 -0.50
CA PRO A 291 -62.00 17.32 -1.54
C PRO A 291 -60.53 17.75 -1.39
N ILE A 292 -59.80 17.80 -2.51
CA ILE A 292 -58.38 18.21 -2.54
C ILE A 292 -58.22 19.71 -2.19
N LEU A 293 -59.26 20.51 -2.43
CA LEU A 293 -59.30 21.93 -2.13
C LEU A 293 -60.24 22.18 -0.95
N TRP A 294 -59.67 22.65 0.16
CA TRP A 294 -60.46 23.09 1.31
C TRP A 294 -61.09 24.46 1.03
N LEU A 295 -62.43 24.52 1.03
CA LEU A 295 -63.20 25.75 0.86
C LEU A 295 -63.80 26.16 2.22
N PRO A 296 -63.43 27.33 2.79
CA PRO A 296 -63.84 27.74 4.14
C PRO A 296 -65.35 27.91 4.38
N SER A 297 -66.18 27.87 3.32
CA SER A 297 -67.59 28.30 3.40
C SER A 297 -68.57 27.25 3.89
N LYS A 298 -68.11 26.08 4.36
CA LYS A 298 -68.94 24.98 4.86
C LYS A 298 -68.45 24.44 6.21
N SER A 299 -67.99 25.30 7.12
CA SER A 299 -67.95 24.87 8.52
C SER A 299 -69.39 24.69 9.00
N PRO A 300 -69.78 23.54 9.58
CA PRO A 300 -71.08 23.41 10.21
C PRO A 300 -71.18 24.50 11.29
N ASP A 301 -72.18 25.37 11.14
CA ASP A 301 -72.51 26.40 12.11
C ASP A 301 -72.72 25.70 13.45
N LEU A 302 -71.93 26.08 14.46
CA LEU A 302 -72.17 25.67 15.84
C LEU A 302 -73.48 26.33 16.29
N SER A 303 -74.61 25.70 15.96
CA SER A 303 -75.92 26.06 16.48
C SER A 303 -75.89 25.89 17.99
N GLN A 304 -75.70 27.00 18.67
CA GLN A 304 -75.65 27.15 20.09
C GLN A 304 -77.07 27.03 20.66
N ASP A 305 -77.54 25.80 20.90
CA ASP A 305 -78.74 25.57 21.70
C ASP A 305 -78.43 25.90 23.17
N ARG A 306 -78.77 27.14 23.56
CA ARG A 306 -79.10 27.48 24.94
C ARG A 306 -80.58 27.25 25.15
N THR A 307 -80.93 26.15 25.81
CA THR A 307 -81.83 26.08 26.98
C THR A 307 -81.79 24.68 27.55
#